data_AF-A0A7Y5Z3I6-F1
#
_entry.id   AF-A0A7Y5Z3I6-F1
#
_cell.length_a   1.000
_cell.length_b   1.000
_cell.length_c   1.000
_cell.angle_alpha   90.00
_cell.angle_beta   90.00
_cell.angle_gamma   90.00
#
_symmetry.space_group_name_H-M   'P 1'
#
loop_
_entity.id
_entity.type
_entity.pdbx_description
1 polymer ?
#
loop_
_entity_poly.entity_id
_entity_poly.type
_entity_poly.pdbx_seq_one_letter_code
_entity_poly.pdbx_strand_id
1 'polypeptide(L)'
;MKTVISLVAFCVACHATADVQKIQYSYDDSDAEYSLVSFVESGSAIQATVQREGPYFTSYTKVELDCANRNVRHMGMYNSLEGLEKAQFDQMQGRIVEGSIADEVGKVLCKGTTLTASQADSTPAEEQTDDRT
;
A
#
# COMPACT_ATOMS: atom_id res chain seq x y z
N MET A 1 -31.43 22.03 51.54
CA MET A 1 -31.69 21.88 50.09
C MET A 1 -30.50 21.12 49.50
N LYS A 2 -30.70 19.90 48.97
CA LYS A 2 -29.64 19.07 48.38
C LYS A 2 -29.71 19.22 46.86
N THR A 3 -28.75 19.90 46.26
CA THR A 3 -28.62 20.04 44.80
C THR A 3 -27.98 18.78 44.23
N VAL A 4 -28.73 18.07 43.39
CA VAL A 4 -28.24 16.93 42.59
C VAL A 4 -27.61 17.51 41.34
N ILE A 5 -26.29 17.39 41.19
CA ILE A 5 -25.56 17.82 40.00
C ILE A 5 -25.56 16.65 39.01
N SER A 6 -26.37 16.78 37.95
CA SER A 6 -26.42 15.82 36.84
C SER A 6 -25.24 16.07 35.90
N LEU A 7 -24.33 15.09 35.78
CA LEU A 7 -23.20 15.14 34.86
C LEU A 7 -23.66 14.62 33.49
N VAL A 8 -23.92 15.53 32.55
CA VAL A 8 -24.17 15.17 31.15
C VAL A 8 -22.81 14.92 30.48
N ALA A 9 -22.49 13.65 30.24
CA ALA A 9 -21.29 13.24 29.51
C ALA A 9 -21.46 13.59 28.02
N PHE A 10 -20.80 14.65 27.58
CA PHE A 10 -20.66 15.02 26.17
C PHE A 10 -19.69 14.02 25.51
N CYS A 11 -20.21 12.98 24.86
CA CYS A 11 -19.41 12.12 24.00
C CYS A 11 -19.08 12.87 22.72
N VAL A 12 -17.90 13.49 22.68
CA VAL A 12 -17.33 14.02 21.44
C VAL A 12 -16.86 12.82 20.61
N ALA A 13 -17.67 12.39 19.64
CA ALA A 13 -17.24 11.43 18.64
C ALA A 13 -16.29 12.12 17.65
N CYS A 14 -14.98 11.94 17.86
CA CYS A 14 -13.96 12.31 16.87
C CYS A 14 -14.19 11.48 15.60
N HIS A 15 -14.76 12.09 14.58
CA HIS A 15 -14.74 11.54 13.23
C HIS A 15 -13.36 11.87 12.65
N ALA A 16 -12.42 10.93 12.77
CA ALA A 16 -11.17 11.02 12.03
C ALA A 16 -11.51 10.86 10.54
N THR A 17 -11.61 11.99 9.83
CA THR A 17 -11.62 11.97 8.36
C THR A 17 -10.23 11.54 7.93
N ALA A 18 -10.06 10.27 7.54
CA ALA A 18 -8.85 9.83 6.88
C ALA A 18 -8.71 10.67 5.59
N ASP A 19 -7.67 11.50 5.56
CA ASP A 19 -7.35 12.32 4.39
C ASP A 19 -7.06 11.38 3.21
N VAL A 20 -7.80 11.55 2.12
CA VAL A 20 -7.62 10.77 0.89
C VAL A 20 -6.32 11.22 0.26
N GLN A 21 -5.27 10.42 0.43
CA GLN A 21 -3.94 10.79 -0.04
C GLN A 21 -3.80 10.46 -1.52
N LYS A 22 -3.59 11.48 -2.36
CA LYS A 22 -3.31 11.27 -3.79
C LYS A 22 -2.01 10.48 -3.98
N ILE A 23 -2.02 9.53 -4.91
CA ILE A 23 -0.87 8.74 -5.33
C ILE A 23 -0.53 9.17 -6.75
N GLN A 24 0.73 9.56 -6.98
CA GLN A 24 1.20 9.81 -8.33
C GLN A 24 1.43 8.48 -9.03
N TYR A 25 0.54 8.12 -9.95
CA TYR A 25 0.68 6.90 -10.75
C TYR A 25 0.28 7.20 -12.19
N SER A 26 1.27 7.21 -13.08
CA SER A 26 1.09 7.53 -14.50
C SER A 26 1.18 6.23 -15.30
N TYR A 27 0.11 5.44 -15.28
CA TYR A 27 -0.02 4.28 -16.16
C TYR A 27 -0.87 4.65 -17.37
N ASP A 28 -0.24 4.53 -18.55
CA ASP A 28 -0.85 4.63 -19.88
C ASP A 28 -1.50 5.98 -20.23
N ASP A 29 -0.92 7.11 -19.79
CA ASP A 29 -1.43 8.48 -20.04
C ASP A 29 -2.93 8.66 -19.76
N SER A 30 -3.49 7.86 -18.85
CA SER A 30 -4.93 7.92 -18.57
C SER A 30 -5.26 9.16 -17.72
N ASP A 31 -6.36 9.86 -18.06
CA ASP A 31 -6.96 10.94 -17.26
C ASP A 31 -7.51 10.43 -15.90
N ALA A 32 -6.93 9.39 -15.34
CA ALA A 32 -7.35 8.77 -14.10
C ALA A 32 -6.50 9.27 -12.94
N GLU A 33 -7.17 9.67 -11.87
CA GLU A 33 -6.54 9.98 -10.60
C GLU A 33 -6.52 8.73 -9.70
N TYR A 34 -5.44 8.58 -8.95
CA TYR A 34 -5.27 7.49 -8.01
C TYR A 34 -5.13 8.04 -6.59
N SER A 35 -5.79 7.41 -5.64
CA SER A 35 -5.75 7.83 -4.25
C SER A 35 -5.77 6.65 -3.29
N LEU A 36 -5.06 6.81 -2.18
CA LEU A 36 -5.12 5.91 -1.04
C LEU A 36 -6.36 6.24 -0.21
N VAL A 37 -7.30 5.30 -0.14
CA VAL A 37 -8.56 5.45 0.59
C VAL A 37 -8.38 5.05 2.05
N SER A 38 -7.67 3.94 2.29
CA SER A 38 -7.43 3.41 3.62
C SER A 38 -6.24 2.47 3.63
N PHE A 39 -5.64 2.28 4.79
CA PHE A 39 -4.67 1.22 5.02
C PHE A 39 -4.80 0.65 6.43
N VAL A 40 -4.38 -0.59 6.60
CA VAL A 40 -4.28 -1.27 7.89
C VAL A 40 -3.01 -2.10 7.91
N GLU A 41 -2.29 -2.04 9.02
CA GLU A 41 -1.15 -2.93 9.27
C GLU A 41 -1.68 -4.28 9.78
N SER A 42 -1.23 -5.37 9.16
CA SER A 42 -1.62 -6.74 9.50
C SER A 42 -0.39 -7.62 9.59
N GLY A 43 0.09 -7.84 10.82
CA GLY A 43 1.34 -8.55 11.05
C GLY A 43 2.54 -7.80 10.44
N SER A 44 3.25 -8.44 9.52
CA SER A 44 4.37 -7.84 8.79
C SER A 44 3.97 -7.19 7.45
N ALA A 45 2.69 -7.23 7.09
CA ALA A 45 2.19 -6.70 5.83
C ALA A 45 1.30 -5.48 6.04
N ILE A 46 1.23 -4.62 5.02
CA ILE A 46 0.31 -3.47 4.98
C ILE A 46 -0.75 -3.75 3.93
N GLN A 47 -2.02 -3.76 4.32
CA GLN A 47 -3.13 -3.83 3.37
C GLN A 47 -3.63 -2.43 3.08
N ALA A 48 -3.66 -2.05 1.81
CA ALA A 48 -4.01 -0.71 1.35
C ALA A 48 -5.12 -0.77 0.30
N THR A 49 -6.14 0.06 0.47
CA THR A 49 -7.21 0.26 -0.51
C THR A 49 -6.88 1.47 -1.37
N VAL A 50 -6.85 1.26 -2.69
CA VAL A 50 -6.57 2.30 -3.67
C VAL A 50 -7.84 2.53 -4.50
N GLN A 51 -8.23 3.79 -4.63
CA GLN A 51 -9.22 4.23 -5.58
C GLN A 51 -8.53 4.70 -6.86
N ARG A 52 -9.12 4.33 -7.98
CA ARG A 52 -8.89 4.90 -9.30
C ARG A 52 -10.15 5.62 -9.72
N GLU A 53 -10.07 6.90 -10.02
CA GLU A 53 -11.15 7.73 -10.55
C GLU A 53 -10.77 8.16 -11.97
N GLY A 54 -11.44 7.60 -12.99
CA GLY A 54 -11.25 7.99 -14.38
C GLY A 54 -12.53 8.52 -15.00
N PRO A 55 -12.46 9.01 -16.25
CA PRO A 55 -13.60 9.68 -16.91
C PRO A 55 -14.83 8.78 -17.10
N TYR A 56 -14.64 7.46 -17.15
CA TYR A 56 -15.71 6.49 -17.40
C TYR A 56 -16.17 5.73 -16.16
N PHE A 57 -15.29 5.51 -15.19
CA PHE A 57 -15.60 4.73 -14.01
C PHE A 57 -14.64 5.01 -12.86
N THR A 58 -15.18 4.87 -11.65
CA THR A 58 -14.42 4.75 -10.41
C THR A 58 -14.30 3.28 -10.05
N SER A 59 -13.11 2.89 -9.60
CA SER A 59 -12.84 1.53 -9.16
C SER A 59 -11.94 1.50 -7.95
N TYR A 60 -12.04 0.43 -7.19
CA TYR A 60 -11.27 0.17 -5.97
C TYR A 60 -10.52 -1.14 -6.14
N THR A 61 -9.26 -1.14 -5.70
CA THR A 61 -8.44 -2.34 -5.57
C THR A 61 -7.81 -2.36 -4.18
N LYS A 62 -7.43 -3.55 -3.70
CA LYS A 62 -6.67 -3.70 -2.47
C LYS A 62 -5.35 -4.38 -2.78
N VAL A 63 -4.29 -3.88 -2.17
CA VAL A 63 -2.97 -4.50 -2.23
C VAL A 63 -2.54 -4.88 -0.82
N GLU A 64 -1.91 -6.04 -0.67
CA GLU A 64 -1.19 -6.45 0.54
C GLU A 64 0.30 -6.38 0.24
N LEU A 65 1.00 -5.47 0.90
CA LEU A 65 2.40 -5.18 0.70
C LEU A 65 3.23 -5.83 1.80
N ASP A 66 4.17 -6.67 1.41
CA ASP A 66 5.29 -7.06 2.25
C ASP A 66 6.47 -6.12 1.95
N CYS A 67 6.58 -5.07 2.75
CA CYS A 67 7.62 -4.05 2.57
C CYS A 67 9.04 -4.61 2.75
N ALA A 68 9.22 -5.65 3.57
CA ALA A 68 10.52 -6.24 3.84
C ALA A 68 11.01 -7.09 2.66
N ASN A 69 10.13 -7.93 2.11
CA ASN A 69 10.48 -8.83 1.01
C ASN A 69 10.23 -8.22 -0.38
N ARG A 70 9.61 -7.04 -0.46
CA ARG A 70 9.13 -6.40 -1.70
C ARG A 70 8.20 -7.29 -2.52
N ASN A 71 7.26 -7.92 -1.83
CA ASN A 71 6.21 -8.73 -2.45
C ASN A 71 4.86 -8.03 -2.32
N VAL A 72 3.96 -8.34 -3.25
CA VAL A 72 2.59 -7.84 -3.26
C VAL A 72 1.61 -8.95 -3.58
N ARG A 73 0.44 -8.92 -2.94
CA ARG A 73 -0.75 -9.62 -3.41
C ARG A 73 -1.80 -8.60 -3.80
N HIS A 74 -2.49 -8.88 -4.89
CA HIS A 74 -3.55 -8.03 -5.38
C HIS A 74 -4.92 -8.64 -5.05
N MET A 75 -5.90 -7.77 -4.92
CA MET A 75 -7.29 -8.12 -5.17
C MET A 75 -7.68 -7.63 -6.57
N GLY A 76 -8.75 -8.21 -7.10
CA GLY A 76 -9.40 -7.70 -8.30
C GLY A 76 -9.81 -6.23 -8.19
N MET A 77 -10.30 -5.70 -9.30
CA MET A 77 -10.84 -4.35 -9.38
C MET A 77 -12.36 -4.41 -9.20
N TYR A 78 -12.87 -3.58 -8.29
CA TYR A 78 -14.29 -3.55 -7.93
C TYR A 78 -14.87 -2.14 -8.08
N ASN A 79 -16.15 -2.04 -8.39
CA ASN A 79 -16.84 -0.75 -8.53
C ASN A 79 -17.36 -0.18 -7.20
N SER A 80 -17.15 -0.88 -6.08
CA SER A 80 -17.55 -0.43 -4.74
C SER A 80 -16.64 -1.00 -3.65
N LEU A 81 -16.54 -0.29 -2.52
CA LEU A 81 -15.84 -0.76 -1.34
C LEU A 81 -16.48 -2.04 -0.76
N GLU A 82 -17.81 -2.12 -0.76
CA GLU A 82 -18.53 -3.31 -0.30
C GLU A 82 -18.18 -4.56 -1.15
N GLY A 83 -18.05 -4.38 -2.47
CA GLY A 83 -17.60 -5.45 -3.36
C GLY A 83 -16.17 -5.89 -3.06
N LEU A 84 -15.29 -4.92 -2.79
CA LEU A 84 -13.90 -5.16 -2.42
C LEU A 84 -13.75 -5.87 -1.07
N GLU A 85 -14.59 -5.56 -0.08
CA GLU A 85 -14.55 -6.20 1.25
C GLU A 85 -14.92 -7.69 1.22
N LYS A 86 -15.76 -8.09 0.26
CA LYS A 86 -16.14 -9.49 0.04
C LYS A 86 -15.12 -10.26 -0.81
N ALA A 87 -14.15 -9.56 -1.39
CA ALA A 87 -13.11 -10.15 -2.22
C ALA A 87 -12.03 -10.84 -1.38
N GLN A 88 -11.31 -11.74 -2.03
CA GLN A 88 -10.12 -12.38 -1.45
C GLN A 88 -8.89 -11.95 -2.23
N PHE A 89 -7.75 -11.87 -1.54
CA PHE A 89 -6.47 -11.69 -2.19
C PHE A 89 -6.15 -12.91 -3.06
N ASP A 90 -5.46 -12.64 -4.15
CA ASP A 90 -4.86 -13.69 -4.99
C ASP A 90 -4.02 -14.64 -4.12
N GLN A 91 -4.06 -15.93 -4.45
CA GLN A 91 -3.31 -16.94 -3.71
C GLN A 91 -1.79 -16.82 -3.93
N MET A 92 -1.39 -16.25 -5.07
CA MET A 92 0.02 -16.06 -5.42
C MET A 92 0.49 -14.68 -5.02
N GLN A 93 1.73 -14.60 -4.52
CA GLN A 93 2.43 -13.33 -4.33
C GLN A 93 3.23 -13.00 -5.58
N GLY A 94 3.14 -11.75 -6.02
CA GLY A 94 4.01 -11.16 -7.03
C GLY A 94 5.15 -10.37 -6.38
N ARG A 95 6.14 -10.01 -7.19
CA ARG A 95 7.15 -9.00 -6.82
C ARG A 95 6.57 -7.61 -7.03
N ILE A 96 6.92 -6.66 -6.17
CA ILE A 96 6.65 -5.25 -6.43
C ILE A 96 7.56 -4.80 -7.57
N VAL A 97 6.96 -4.50 -8.72
CA VAL A 97 7.65 -3.97 -9.91
C VAL A 97 7.70 -2.45 -9.81
N GLU A 98 8.87 -1.87 -10.06
CA GLU A 98 9.05 -0.41 -10.06
C GLU A 98 8.08 0.28 -11.01
N GLY A 99 7.49 1.38 -10.54
CA GLY A 99 6.51 2.16 -11.31
C GLY A 99 5.14 1.49 -11.44
N SER A 100 4.90 0.35 -10.78
CA SER A 100 3.55 -0.23 -10.64
C SER A 100 2.75 0.50 -9.55
N ILE A 101 1.42 0.32 -9.53
CA ILE A 101 0.60 0.90 -8.45
C ILE A 101 1.02 0.42 -7.06
N ALA A 102 1.49 -0.84 -6.94
CA ALA A 102 1.99 -1.38 -5.67
C ALA A 102 3.29 -0.69 -5.23
N ASP A 103 4.15 -0.31 -6.18
CA ASP A 103 5.37 0.45 -5.90
C ASP A 103 5.05 1.86 -5.43
N GLU A 104 4.12 2.55 -6.09
CA GLU A 104 3.70 3.90 -5.69
C GLU A 104 3.02 3.92 -4.32
N VAL A 105 2.15 2.93 -4.03
CA VAL A 105 1.58 2.76 -2.68
C VAL A 105 2.69 2.43 -1.67
N GLY A 106 3.66 1.60 -2.04
CA GLY A 106 4.80 1.24 -1.20
C GLY A 106 5.68 2.45 -0.84
N LYS A 107 5.94 3.37 -1.77
CA LYS A 107 6.68 4.62 -1.50
C LYS A 107 5.97 5.48 -0.45
N VAL A 108 4.64 5.42 -0.41
CA VAL A 108 3.82 6.15 0.55
C VAL A 108 3.81 5.46 1.91
N LEU A 109 3.62 4.14 1.94
CA LEU A 109 3.30 3.38 3.17
C LEU A 109 4.48 2.66 3.81
N CYS A 110 5.48 2.21 3.05
CA CYS A 110 6.64 1.47 3.58
C CYS A 110 7.71 2.39 4.20
N LYS A 111 7.35 3.55 4.75
CA LYS A 111 8.31 4.51 5.32
C LYS A 111 8.92 3.94 6.59
N GLY A 112 10.24 3.68 6.55
CA GLY A 112 11.01 3.07 7.64
C GLY A 112 11.63 1.71 7.27
N THR A 113 11.16 1.09 6.19
CA THR A 113 11.89 0.04 5.47
C THR A 113 12.64 0.74 4.34
N THR A 114 13.96 0.89 4.48
CA THR A 114 14.77 1.55 3.46
C THR A 114 14.51 0.86 2.12
N LEU A 115 13.86 1.56 1.20
CA LEU A 115 13.60 1.15 -0.18
C LEU A 115 14.90 1.17 -1.00
N THR A 116 15.95 0.62 -0.44
CA THR A 116 17.19 0.36 -1.16
C THR A 116 16.94 -0.95 -1.88
N ALA A 117 16.60 -0.86 -3.17
CA ALA A 117 16.85 -1.97 -4.08
C ALA A 117 18.30 -2.40 -3.85
N SER A 118 18.48 -3.58 -3.26
CA SER A 118 19.81 -4.09 -2.95
C SER A 118 20.57 -4.22 -4.25
N GLN A 119 21.70 -3.51 -4.29
CA GLN A 119 22.95 -3.88 -4.93
C GLN A 119 22.85 -4.39 -6.36
N ALA A 120 23.28 -3.51 -7.26
CA ALA A 120 23.96 -3.91 -8.47
C ALA A 120 24.92 -5.06 -8.15
N ASP A 121 24.66 -6.17 -8.82
CA ASP A 121 25.55 -7.31 -9.03
C ASP A 121 26.95 -6.78 -9.34
N SER A 122 27.84 -6.80 -8.35
CA SER A 122 29.27 -6.63 -8.54
C SER A 122 29.92 -7.87 -8.00
N THR A 123 30.00 -8.87 -8.88
CA THR A 123 30.87 -10.02 -8.76
C THR A 123 32.29 -9.53 -8.45
N PRO A 124 32.90 -9.91 -7.31
CA PRO A 124 34.33 -9.72 -7.14
C PRO A 124 35.04 -10.70 -8.07
N ALA A 125 35.93 -10.18 -8.93
CA ALA A 125 36.85 -11.00 -9.70
C ALA A 125 37.63 -11.92 -8.75
N GLU A 126 37.51 -13.23 -8.95
CA GLU A 126 38.41 -14.19 -8.33
C GLU A 126 39.85 -13.86 -8.73
N GLU A 127 40.66 -13.58 -7.72
CA GLU A 127 42.10 -13.48 -7.80
C GLU A 127 42.66 -14.88 -8.12
N GLN A 128 43.02 -15.09 -9.39
CA GLN A 128 43.67 -16.33 -9.83
C GLN A 128 45.13 -16.30 -9.40
N THR A 129 45.42 -16.83 -8.22
CA THR A 129 46.78 -17.22 -7.82
C THR A 129 47.15 -18.50 -8.55
N ASP A 130 47.84 -18.39 -9.69
CA ASP A 130 48.47 -19.54 -10.36
C ASP A 130 49.85 -19.78 -9.73
N ASP A 131 49.88 -20.63 -8.71
CA ASP A 131 51.08 -21.27 -8.20
C ASP A 131 51.28 -22.58 -8.97
N ARG A 132 52.27 -22.61 -9.88
CA ARG A 132 52.83 -23.87 -10.38
C ARG A 132 54.27 -23.74 -10.86
N THR A 133 55.17 -24.10 -9.95
CA THR A 133 56.42 -24.90 -10.11
C THR A 133 57.37 -24.59 -11.26
#